data_AF-A0A4W3ICI8-F1
#
_entry.id   AF-A0A4W3ICI8-F1
#
_cell.length_a   1.000
_cell.length_b   1.000
_cell.length_c   1.000
_cell.angle_alpha   90.00
_cell.angle_beta   90.00
_cell.angle_gamma   90.00
#
_symmetry.space_group_name_H-M   'P 1'
#
loop_
_entity.id
_entity.type
_entity.pdbx_description
1 polymer ?
#
loop_
_entity_poly.entity_id
_entity_poly.type
_entity_poly.pdbx_seq_one_letter_code
_entity_poly.pdbx_strand_id
1 'polypeptide(L)'
;MKLGESQQRLWRMEELIHSLPVMNHDTMRFLFRHLRRVIENRDKNRMSSQSMAIVFGPTLLRPEVETGSMALYMAHQNQIVDFILNNFKQLFPEGQDWAESR
;
A
#
# COMPACT_ATOMS: atom_id res chain seq x y z
N MET A 1 -26.95 0.56 0.90
CA MET A 1 -26.31 -0.73 1.24
C MET A 1 -25.07 -0.42 2.07
N LYS A 2 -25.00 -0.78 3.36
CA LYS A 2 -23.80 -0.54 4.18
C LYS A 2 -22.76 -1.61 3.83
N LEU A 3 -21.58 -1.18 3.37
CA LEU A 3 -20.42 -2.06 3.19
C LEU A 3 -19.90 -2.49 4.56
N GLY A 4 -19.38 -3.72 4.70
CA GLY A 4 -18.69 -4.13 5.92
C GLY A 4 -17.41 -3.31 6.13
N GLU A 5 -16.94 -3.16 7.38
CA GLU A 5 -15.80 -2.28 7.71
C GLU A 5 -14.53 -2.57 6.88
N SER A 6 -14.22 -3.84 6.65
CA SER A 6 -13.07 -4.26 5.81
C SER A 6 -13.24 -3.84 4.35
N GLN A 7 -14.45 -3.96 3.81
CA GLN A 7 -14.76 -3.57 2.44
C GLN A 7 -14.74 -2.05 2.27
N GLN A 8 -15.23 -1.33 3.28
CA GLN A 8 -15.16 0.13 3.31
C GLN A 8 -13.73 0.63 3.35
N ARG A 9 -12.85 0.00 4.15
CA ARG A 9 -11.42 0.34 4.19
C ARG A 9 -10.74 0.09 2.84
N LEU A 10 -11.04 -1.03 2.19
CA LEU A 10 -10.51 -1.34 0.86
C LEU A 10 -10.92 -0.29 -0.17
N TRP A 11 -12.22 0.03 -0.22
CA TRP A 11 -12.76 1.04 -1.12
C TRP A 11 -12.15 2.43 -0.90
N ARG A 12 -12.00 2.87 0.35
CA ARG A 12 -11.33 4.15 0.66
C ARG A 12 -9.87 4.16 0.22
N MET A 13 -9.16 3.06 0.40
CA MET A 13 -7.76 2.95 -0.03
C MET A 13 -7.66 2.99 -1.56
N GLU A 14 -8.59 2.32 -2.25
CA GLU A 14 -8.72 2.37 -3.70
C GLU A 14 -8.94 3.81 -4.19
N GLU A 15 -9.90 4.55 -3.63
CA GLU A 15 -10.14 5.97 -3.95
C GLU A 15 -8.87 6.83 -3.80
N LEU A 16 -8.09 6.61 -2.73
CA LEU A 16 -6.85 7.35 -2.49
C LEU A 16 -5.76 6.99 -3.50
N ILE A 17 -5.61 5.72 -3.85
CA ILE A 17 -4.65 5.27 -4.87
C ILE A 17 -5.02 5.85 -6.25
N HIS A 18 -6.32 5.93 -6.55
CA HIS A 18 -6.83 6.52 -7.79
C HIS A 18 -6.62 8.03 -7.85
N SER A 19 -6.59 8.73 -6.72
CA SER A 19 -6.39 10.19 -6.69
C SER A 19 -4.92 10.60 -6.84
N LEU A 20 -3.98 9.67 -6.68
CA LEU A 20 -2.56 9.93 -6.89
C LEU A 20 -2.27 10.33 -8.34
N PRO A 21 -1.33 11.27 -8.61
CA PRO A 21 -0.86 11.53 -9.97
C PRO A 21 -0.42 10.23 -10.65
N VAL A 22 -0.65 10.12 -11.97
CA VAL A 22 -0.40 8.90 -12.76
C VAL A 22 1.00 8.34 -12.52
N MET A 23 2.00 9.22 -12.45
CA MET A 23 3.40 8.88 -12.22
C MET A 23 3.61 8.16 -10.87
N ASN A 24 2.98 8.67 -9.81
CA ASN A 24 3.05 8.11 -8.47
C ASN A 24 2.28 6.79 -8.38
N HIS A 25 1.11 6.73 -9.00
CA HIS A 25 0.31 5.51 -9.10
C HIS A 25 1.12 4.37 -9.76
N ASP A 26 1.72 4.61 -10.92
CA ASP A 26 2.45 3.59 -11.66
C ASP A 26 3.72 3.15 -10.92
N THR A 27 4.41 4.09 -10.28
CA THR A 27 5.55 3.81 -9.40
C THR A 27 5.12 2.92 -8.24
N MET A 28 4.02 3.24 -7.56
CA MET A 28 3.49 2.42 -6.47
C MET A 28 3.10 1.03 -6.96
N ARG A 29 2.37 0.92 -8.07
CA ARG A 29 1.99 -0.37 -8.66
C ARG A 29 3.22 -1.24 -8.93
N PHE A 30 4.25 -0.67 -9.56
CA PHE A 30 5.47 -1.40 -9.87
C PHE A 30 6.20 -1.85 -8.61
N LEU A 31 6.38 -0.95 -7.64
CA LEU A 31 7.07 -1.23 -6.38
C LEU A 31 6.33 -2.30 -5.57
N PHE A 32 5.04 -2.13 -5.29
CA PHE A 32 4.27 -3.07 -4.48
C PHE A 32 4.16 -4.45 -5.15
N ARG A 33 4.12 -4.51 -6.49
CA ARG A 33 4.24 -5.78 -7.23
C ARG A 33 5.58 -6.46 -7.00
N HIS A 34 6.67 -5.72 -6.95
CA HIS A 34 7.98 -6.29 -6.63
C HIS A 34 8.05 -6.79 -5.18
N LEU A 35 7.58 -5.99 -4.22
CA LEU A 35 7.55 -6.37 -2.80
C LEU A 35 6.71 -7.63 -2.55
N ARG A 36 5.59 -7.78 -3.26
CA ARG A 36 4.78 -9.01 -3.30
C ARG A 36 5.60 -10.24 -3.67
N ARG A 37 6.41 -10.16 -4.73
CA ARG A 37 7.29 -11.27 -5.16
C ARG A 37 8.35 -11.61 -4.10
N VAL A 38 8.87 -10.61 -3.41
CA VAL A 38 9.82 -10.84 -2.30
C VAL A 38 9.12 -11.59 -1.17
N ILE A 39 7.89 -11.21 -0.79
CA ILE A 39 7.11 -11.90 0.24
C ILE A 39 6.73 -13.33 -0.18
N GLU A 40 6.48 -13.57 -1.46
CA GLU A 40 6.22 -14.92 -2.00
C GLU A 40 7.45 -15.84 -1.87
N ASN A 41 8.66 -15.27 -1.75
CA ASN A 41 9.91 -15.98 -1.51
C ASN A 41 10.32 -16.03 -0.03
N ARG A 42 9.36 -15.82 0.89
CA ARG A 42 9.62 -15.75 2.35
C ARG A 42 10.32 -16.97 2.93
N ASP A 43 10.16 -18.15 2.36
CA ASP A 43 10.81 -19.37 2.84
C ASP A 43 12.34 -19.31 2.67
N LYS A 44 12.83 -18.48 1.74
CA LYS A 44 14.26 -18.27 1.48
C LYS A 44 14.80 -16.98 2.10
N ASN A 45 14.07 -15.87 1.94
CA ASN A 45 14.55 -14.55 2.38
C ASN A 45 14.02 -14.11 3.77
N ARG A 46 13.09 -14.88 4.36
CA ARG A 46 12.47 -14.65 5.67
C ARG A 46 11.67 -13.34 5.79
N MET A 47 11.37 -12.66 4.68
CA MET A 47 10.61 -11.41 4.67
C MET A 47 9.10 -11.69 4.65
N SER A 48 8.36 -11.11 5.58
CA SER A 48 6.89 -11.12 5.60
C SER A 48 6.33 -9.76 5.16
N SER A 49 5.01 -9.67 4.98
CA SER A 49 4.37 -8.38 4.70
C SER A 49 4.62 -7.36 5.82
N GLN A 50 4.64 -7.82 7.08
CA GLN A 50 4.91 -6.97 8.23
C GLN A 50 6.37 -6.47 8.25
N SER A 51 7.35 -7.34 7.97
CA SER A 51 8.75 -6.90 7.93
C SER A 51 9.02 -5.95 6.77
N MET A 52 8.36 -6.17 5.62
CA MET A 52 8.38 -5.23 4.49
C MET A 52 7.74 -3.90 4.86
N ALA A 53 6.61 -3.91 5.56
CA ALA A 53 5.94 -2.70 6.00
C ALA A 53 6.79 -1.86 6.96
N ILE A 54 7.54 -2.49 7.86
CA ILE A 54 8.47 -1.78 8.77
C ILE A 54 9.58 -1.06 8.00
N VAL A 55 10.13 -1.68 6.96
CA VAL A 55 11.21 -1.10 6.16
C VAL A 55 10.68 0.01 5.22
N PHE A 56 9.56 -0.25 4.55
CA PHE A 56 9.04 0.65 3.51
C PHE A 56 8.04 1.69 4.03
N GLY A 57 7.41 1.49 5.18
CA GLY A 57 6.46 2.42 5.80
C GLY A 57 7.02 3.84 5.93
N PRO A 58 8.16 4.03 6.64
CA PRO A 58 8.78 5.34 6.79
C PRO A 58 9.26 5.95 5.47
N THR A 59 9.67 5.12 4.52
CA THR A 59 10.22 5.55 3.22
C THR A 59 9.13 6.06 2.28
N LEU A 60 7.95 5.42 2.31
CA LEU A 60 6.85 5.72 1.38
C LEU A 60 5.86 6.77 1.91
N LEU A 61 5.69 6.84 3.23
CA LEU A 61 4.59 7.59 3.85
C LEU A 61 5.07 8.61 4.87
N ARG A 62 6.27 9.19 4.64
CA ARG A 62 6.87 10.17 5.54
C ARG A 62 5.91 11.36 5.75
N PRO A 63 5.53 11.69 7.00
CA PRO A 63 4.70 12.85 7.27
C PRO A 63 5.47 14.13 6.94
N GLU A 64 4.76 15.10 6.37
CA GLU A 64 5.30 16.43 6.10
C GLU A 64 5.53 17.23 7.39
N VAL A 65 4.68 16.99 8.40
CA VAL A 65 4.76 17.64 9.72
C VAL A 65 4.74 16.59 10.82
N GLU A 66 5.74 16.61 11.70
CA GLU A 66 5.84 15.72 12.85
C GLU A 66 4.95 16.21 14.02
N THR A 67 3.63 16.26 13.82
CA THR A 67 2.67 16.71 14.85
C THR A 67 2.06 15.54 15.59
N GLY A 68 2.72 14.96 16.58
CA GLY A 68 2.15 13.89 17.41
C GLY A 68 3.17 12.85 17.84
N SER A 69 2.69 11.75 18.44
CA SER A 69 3.58 10.66 18.85
C SER A 69 4.20 10.00 17.62
N MET A 70 5.53 10.10 17.49
CA MET A 70 6.31 9.45 16.43
C MET A 70 5.99 7.95 16.32
N ALA A 71 5.79 7.28 17.47
CA ALA A 71 5.43 5.87 17.51
C ALA A 71 4.07 5.58 16.85
N LEU A 72 3.09 6.47 17.03
CA LEU A 72 1.77 6.33 16.41
C LEU A 72 1.84 6.48 14.89
N TYR A 73 2.62 7.45 14.40
CA TYR A 73 2.82 7.63 12.96
C TYR A 73 3.48 6.43 12.31
N MET A 74 4.58 5.93 12.90
CA MET A 74 5.24 4.73 12.39
C MET A 74 4.29 3.52 12.36
N ALA A 75 3.47 3.35 13.40
CA ALA A 75 2.48 2.28 13.43
C ALA A 75 1.46 2.41 12.27
N HIS A 76 0.95 3.62 12.01
CA HIS A 76 0.01 3.84 10.91
C HIS A 76 0.64 3.66 9.53
N GLN A 77 1.86 4.14 9.32
CA GLN A 77 2.59 3.93 8.07
C GLN A 77 2.77 2.44 7.77
N ASN A 78 3.20 1.67 8.77
CA ASN A 78 3.37 0.23 8.65
C ASN A 78 2.04 -0.45 8.35
N GLN A 79 0.95 -0.06 9.03
CA GLN A 79 -0.39 -0.61 8.77
C GLN A 79 -0.87 -0.33 7.35
N ILE A 80 -0.62 0.87 6.80
CA ILE A 80 -1.02 1.22 5.43
C ILE A 80 -0.23 0.37 4.43
N VAL A 81 1.10 0.26 4.57
CA VAL A 81 1.93 -0.52 3.65
C VAL A 81 1.56 -2.01 3.71
N ASP A 82 1.37 -2.58 4.91
CA ASP A 82 0.92 -3.97 5.07
C ASP A 82 -0.46 -4.20 4.45
N PHE A 83 -1.39 -3.25 4.63
CA PHE A 83 -2.73 -3.32 4.02
C PHE A 83 -2.66 -3.33 2.50
N ILE A 84 -1.84 -2.46 1.89
CA ILE A 84 -1.67 -2.42 0.43
C ILE A 84 -1.04 -3.73 -0.07
N LEU A 85 -0.01 -4.26 0.61
CA LEU A 85 0.63 -5.53 0.24
C LEU A 85 -0.33 -6.72 0.30
N ASN A 86 -1.21 -6.77 1.29
CA ASN A 86 -2.18 -7.86 1.46
C ASN A 86 -3.39 -7.75 0.53
N ASN A 87 -3.73 -6.55 0.04
CA ASN A 87 -4.84 -6.29 -0.87
C ASN A 87 -4.38 -5.86 -2.27
N PHE A 88 -3.13 -6.15 -2.63
CA PHE A 88 -2.50 -5.65 -3.86
C PHE A 88 -3.32 -5.95 -5.11
N LYS A 89 -3.87 -7.17 -5.23
CA LYS A 89 -4.62 -7.58 -6.43
C LYS A 89 -5.94 -6.82 -6.60
N GLN A 90 -6.58 -6.46 -5.50
CA GLN A 90 -7.81 -5.68 -5.49
C GLN A 90 -7.54 -4.19 -5.73
N LEU A 91 -6.42 -3.67 -5.21
CA LEU A 91 -6.04 -2.26 -5.36
C LEU A 91 -5.36 -1.97 -6.71
N PHE A 92 -4.71 -2.97 -7.32
CA PHE A 92 -3.99 -2.85 -8.58
C PHE A 92 -4.26 -4.06 -9.51
N PRO A 93 -5.49 -4.22 -10.01
CA PRO A 93 -5.85 -5.32 -10.90
C PRO A 93 -5.00 -5.36 -12.18
N GLU A 94 -4.86 -6.56 -12.74
CA GLU A 94 -4.19 -6.77 -14.03
C GLU A 94 -5.07 -6.33 -15.19
N GLY A 95 -4.46 -5.84 -16.28
CA GLY A 95 -5.18 -5.44 -17.49
C GLY A 95 -5.95 -4.11 -17.42
N GLN A 96 -5.96 -3.41 -16.29
CA GLN A 96 -6.51 -2.05 -16.22
C GLN A 96 -5.50 -1.05 -16.77
N ASP A 97 -5.86 -0.36 -17.85
CA ASP A 97 -5.13 0.80 -18.38
C ASP A 97 -5.58 2.07 -17.65
N TRP A 98 -4.66 2.66 -16.92
CA TRP A 98 -4.91 3.78 -16.02
C TRP A 98 -4.75 5.13 -16.72
N ALA A 99 -4.14 5.15 -17.91
CA ALA A 99 -3.94 6.36 -18.69
C ALA A 99 -5.24 6.84 -19.37
N GLU A 100 -6.19 5.93 -19.64
CA GLU A 100 -7.44 6.24 -20.36
C GLU A 100 -8.62 6.58 -19.44
N SER A 101 -8.51 6.32 -18.12
CA SER A 101 -9.61 6.48 -17.16
C SER A 101 -9.66 7.84 -16.46
N ARG A 102 -8.88 8.84 -16.92
CA ARG A 102 -8.76 10.17 -16.28
C ARG A 102 -8.82 11.32 -17.27
#